data_AF-V4NU74-F1
#
_entry.id   AF-V4NU74-F1
#
_cell.length_a   1.000
_cell.length_b   1.000
_cell.length_c   1.000
_cell.angle_alpha   90.00
_cell.angle_beta   90.00
_cell.angle_gamma   90.00
#
_symmetry.space_group_name_H-M   'P 1'
#
loop_
_entity.id
_entity.type
_entity.pdbx_description
1 polymer ?
#
loop_
_entity_poly.entity_id
_entity_poly.type
_entity_poly.pdbx_seq_one_letter_code
_entity_poly.pdbx_strand_id
1 'polypeptide(L)'
;GLNYWFPKAFGFKLHTGLGKVSFWCWLIGFWVAFLPLYALGLMGMTRRLDFMNNPVWHVYLIVALCGALLIFVGILAQIAQIVYSIWKRDELRDLTGDPWDARTLEWATSSPPPFYNFAVVPKVGNHDAFWDAKQTGTAYVQPKSYEPIHMPHNTYSGFLIGIVSAGLGFGLVWHIWWMAGGALLVMIGLGIAHTFNENRDYYVPAEEVKAIEDAHFANLKAAGLAKAGQPVKAGK
;
A
#
# COMPACT_ATOMS: atom_id res chain seq x y z
N GLY A 1 -1.17 -3.03 7.94
CA GLY A 1 -1.14 -2.36 6.63
C GLY A 1 0.23 -1.75 6.39
N LEU A 2 0.38 -0.44 6.68
CA LEU A 2 1.59 0.33 6.37
C LEU A 2 2.90 -0.38 6.77
N ASN A 3 3.14 -0.63 8.06
CA ASN A 3 4.37 -1.28 8.53
C ASN A 3 4.64 -2.66 7.90
N TYR A 4 3.59 -3.40 7.53
CA TYR A 4 3.72 -4.75 6.98
C TYR A 4 4.15 -4.71 5.51
N TRP A 5 3.43 -3.98 4.65
CA TRP A 5 3.72 -3.91 3.21
C TRP A 5 4.68 -2.80 2.78
N PHE A 6 5.17 -1.95 3.70
CA PHE A 6 6.15 -0.90 3.38
C PHE A 6 7.40 -1.44 2.63
N PRO A 7 8.02 -2.56 3.05
CA PRO A 7 9.16 -3.12 2.33
C PRO A 7 8.78 -3.58 0.92
N LYS A 8 7.58 -4.12 0.75
CA LYS A 8 7.10 -4.56 -0.57
C LYS A 8 6.91 -3.38 -1.52
N ALA A 9 6.47 -2.24 -1.04
CA ALA A 9 6.29 -1.04 -1.86
C ALA A 9 7.61 -0.29 -2.15
N PHE A 10 8.55 -0.24 -1.18
CA PHE A 10 9.71 0.67 -1.24
C PHE A 10 11.08 -0.01 -1.13
N GLY A 11 11.14 -1.31 -0.88
CA GLY A 11 12.38 -2.10 -0.80
C GLY A 11 13.13 -2.04 0.53
N PHE A 12 12.57 -1.44 1.60
CA PHE A 12 13.18 -1.40 2.93
C PHE A 12 12.16 -1.40 4.06
N LYS A 13 12.57 -1.84 5.25
CA LYS A 13 11.72 -1.87 6.45
C LYS A 13 11.61 -0.51 7.11
N LEU A 14 10.47 -0.26 7.76
CA LEU A 14 10.34 0.86 8.69
C LEU A 14 11.04 0.54 10.02
N HIS A 15 11.58 1.57 10.67
CA HIS A 15 12.25 1.45 11.95
C HIS A 15 11.27 1.01 13.07
N THR A 16 11.50 -0.17 13.63
CA THR A 16 10.60 -0.80 14.61
C THR A 16 10.45 0.00 15.91
N GLY A 17 11.51 0.66 16.37
CA GLY A 17 11.47 1.43 17.63
C GLY A 17 10.48 2.59 17.58
N LEU A 18 10.53 3.39 16.52
CA LEU A 18 9.62 4.53 16.32
C LEU A 18 8.19 4.05 16.03
N GLY A 19 8.03 2.92 15.34
CA GLY A 19 6.73 2.29 15.14
C GLY A 19 6.08 1.85 16.45
N LYS A 20 6.85 1.31 17.40
CA LYS A 20 6.37 0.96 18.74
C LYS A 20 5.94 2.19 19.54
N VAL A 21 6.70 3.28 19.48
CA VAL A 21 6.32 4.56 20.13
C VAL A 21 5.00 5.07 19.56
N SER A 22 4.89 5.14 18.23
CA SER A 22 3.63 5.50 17.54
C SER A 22 2.47 4.63 18.03
N PHE A 23 2.63 3.30 18.01
CA PHE A 23 1.61 2.35 18.45
C PHE A 23 1.13 2.61 19.89
N TRP A 24 2.04 2.76 20.86
CA TRP A 24 1.65 2.96 22.26
C TRP A 24 0.98 4.32 22.48
N CYS A 25 1.46 5.38 21.84
CA CYS A 25 0.82 6.70 21.87
C CYS A 25 -0.59 6.64 21.30
N TRP A 26 -0.80 5.96 20.17
CA TRP A 26 -2.12 5.75 19.58
C TRP A 26 -3.04 4.93 20.47
N LEU A 27 -2.58 3.79 20.99
CA LEU A 27 -3.39 2.90 21.81
C LEU A 27 -3.83 3.58 23.11
N ILE A 28 -2.87 4.11 23.87
CA ILE A 28 -3.15 4.77 25.16
C ILE A 28 -3.94 6.05 24.91
N GLY A 29 -3.53 6.86 23.94
CA GLY A 29 -4.20 8.09 23.57
C GLY A 29 -5.65 7.87 23.15
N PHE A 30 -5.95 6.79 22.41
CA PHE A 30 -7.32 6.42 22.07
C PHE A 30 -8.17 6.14 23.31
N TRP A 31 -7.70 5.28 24.23
CA TRP A 31 -8.45 4.99 25.45
C TRP A 31 -8.68 6.24 26.30
N VAL A 32 -7.65 7.06 26.50
CA VAL A 32 -7.74 8.31 27.28
C VAL A 32 -8.63 9.34 26.59
N ALA A 33 -8.62 9.43 25.26
CA ALA A 33 -9.41 10.38 24.50
C ALA A 33 -10.90 10.00 24.49
N PHE A 34 -11.21 8.73 24.25
CA PHE A 34 -12.57 8.30 23.90
C PHE A 34 -13.35 7.68 25.07
N LEU A 35 -12.70 7.08 26.08
CA LEU A 35 -13.43 6.59 27.27
C LEU A 35 -14.22 7.67 28.00
N PRO A 36 -13.67 8.88 28.25
CA PRO A 36 -14.43 9.94 28.90
C PRO A 36 -15.69 10.32 28.12
N LEU A 37 -15.67 10.17 26.79
CA LEU A 37 -16.82 10.50 25.94
C LEU A 37 -17.98 9.52 26.13
N TYR A 38 -17.73 8.25 26.49
CA TYR A 38 -18.80 7.33 26.89
C TYR A 38 -19.48 7.80 28.16
N ALA A 39 -18.71 8.18 29.18
CA ALA A 39 -19.26 8.72 30.43
C ALA A 39 -20.04 10.01 30.18
N LEU A 40 -19.50 10.93 29.39
CA LEU A 40 -20.17 12.17 29.00
C LEU A 40 -21.49 11.91 28.26
N GLY A 41 -21.52 10.94 27.34
CA GLY A 41 -22.73 10.54 26.65
C GLY A 41 -23.80 10.01 27.62
N LEU A 42 -23.42 9.22 28.62
CA LEU A 42 -24.31 8.74 29.68
C LEU A 42 -24.77 9.87 30.62
N MET A 43 -23.96 10.92 30.79
CA MET A 43 -24.32 12.14 31.54
C MET A 43 -25.16 13.12 30.70
N GLY A 44 -25.58 12.75 29.50
CA GLY A 44 -26.47 13.54 28.65
C GLY A 44 -25.78 14.61 27.81
N MET A 45 -24.45 14.62 27.70
CA MET A 45 -23.76 15.52 26.77
C MET A 45 -24.07 15.10 25.33
N THR A 46 -24.72 15.98 24.57
CA THR A 46 -25.08 15.73 23.17
C THR A 46 -23.93 16.08 22.22
N ARG A 47 -23.97 15.51 21.02
CA ARG A 47 -22.96 15.78 19.97
C ARG A 47 -23.09 17.19 19.39
N ARG A 48 -21.97 17.74 18.91
CA ARG A 48 -21.90 19.01 18.13
C ARG A 48 -22.34 20.26 18.90
N LEU A 49 -22.13 20.26 20.22
CA LEU A 49 -22.20 21.48 21.01
C LEU A 49 -20.95 22.34 20.76
N ASP A 50 -21.15 23.63 20.58
CA ASP A 50 -20.12 24.65 20.38
C ASP A 50 -19.77 25.39 21.69
N PHE A 51 -20.62 25.33 22.71
CA PHE A 51 -20.36 25.82 24.06
C PHE A 51 -20.71 24.79 25.13
N MET A 52 -20.08 24.92 26.30
CA MET A 52 -20.35 24.09 27.48
C MET A 52 -21.28 24.82 28.44
N ASN A 53 -22.40 24.21 28.81
CA ASN A 53 -23.35 24.73 29.79
C ASN A 53 -23.26 24.06 31.17
N ASN A 54 -22.59 22.90 31.27
CA ASN A 54 -22.46 22.13 32.50
C ASN A 54 -20.98 22.01 32.93
N PRO A 55 -20.58 22.60 34.08
CA PRO A 55 -19.21 22.54 34.58
C PRO A 55 -18.71 21.11 34.85
N VAL A 56 -19.59 20.15 35.14
CA VAL A 56 -19.22 18.75 35.43
C VAL A 56 -18.54 18.08 34.23
N TRP A 57 -18.90 18.46 33.01
CA TRP A 57 -18.32 17.88 31.80
C TRP A 57 -16.85 18.30 31.57
N HIS A 58 -16.42 19.39 32.18
CA HIS A 58 -15.14 20.02 31.89
C HIS A 58 -13.95 19.09 32.17
N VAL A 59 -13.97 18.38 33.31
CA VAL A 59 -12.89 17.46 33.68
C VAL A 59 -12.74 16.31 32.66
N TYR A 60 -13.85 15.75 32.19
CA TYR A 60 -13.84 14.65 31.22
C TYR A 60 -13.32 15.12 29.86
N LEU A 61 -13.66 16.34 29.45
CA LEU A 61 -13.17 16.94 28.20
C LEU A 61 -11.69 17.29 28.26
N ILE A 62 -11.17 17.73 29.42
CA ILE A 62 -9.73 17.92 29.62
C ILE A 62 -8.98 16.58 29.50
N VAL A 63 -9.49 15.52 30.13
CA VAL A 63 -8.91 14.18 30.00
C VAL A 63 -8.94 13.73 28.53
N ALA A 64 -10.05 13.95 27.85
CA ALA A 64 -10.17 13.64 26.43
C ALA A 64 -9.14 14.41 25.57
N LEU A 65 -8.91 15.69 25.88
CA LEU A 65 -7.89 16.51 25.24
C LEU A 65 -6.47 15.98 25.48
N CYS A 66 -6.14 15.55 26.70
CA CYS A 66 -4.86 14.91 27.00
C CYS A 66 -4.67 13.64 26.16
N GLY A 67 -5.72 12.83 25.99
CA GLY A 67 -5.71 11.69 25.07
C GLY A 67 -5.46 12.09 23.62
N ALA A 68 -6.11 13.16 23.14
CA ALA A 68 -5.88 13.68 21.80
C ALA A 68 -4.44 14.18 21.59
N LEU A 69 -3.84 14.82 22.59
CA LEU A 69 -2.42 15.23 22.55
C LEU A 69 -1.48 14.01 22.49
N LEU A 70 -1.80 12.92 23.20
CA LEU A 70 -1.03 11.68 23.08
C LEU A 70 -1.12 11.07 21.67
N ILE A 71 -2.32 11.08 21.06
CA ILE A 71 -2.49 10.65 19.66
C ILE A 71 -1.66 11.54 18.73
N PHE A 72 -1.64 12.85 18.96
CA PHE A 72 -0.83 13.79 18.18
C PHE A 72 0.68 13.44 18.25
N VAL A 73 1.20 13.12 19.44
CA VAL A 73 2.58 12.61 19.58
C VAL A 73 2.77 11.29 18.81
N GLY A 74 1.78 10.40 18.81
CA GLY A 74 1.79 9.18 18.00
C GLY A 74 1.89 9.45 16.50
N ILE A 75 1.17 10.46 16.01
CA ILE A 75 1.26 10.92 14.60
C ILE A 75 2.67 11.43 14.30
N LEU A 76 3.24 12.28 15.17
CA LEU A 76 4.60 12.78 14.99
C LEU A 76 5.64 11.64 14.99
N ALA A 77 5.49 10.65 15.88
CA ALA A 77 6.34 9.47 15.90
C ALA A 77 6.21 8.64 14.60
N GLN A 78 5.02 8.52 14.02
CA GLN A 78 4.81 7.83 12.75
C GLN A 78 5.47 8.57 11.57
N ILE A 79 5.40 9.91 11.53
CA ILE A 79 6.09 10.73 10.52
C ILE A 79 7.60 10.59 10.70
N ALA A 80 8.10 10.73 11.93
CA ALA A 80 9.52 10.54 12.25
C ALA A 80 10.00 9.14 11.86
N GLN A 81 9.19 8.10 12.07
CA GLN A 81 9.49 6.73 11.63
C GLN A 81 9.74 6.69 10.12
N ILE A 82 8.86 7.26 9.32
CA ILE A 82 8.99 7.27 7.85
C ILE A 82 10.24 8.03 7.43
N VAL A 83 10.43 9.26 7.94
CA VAL A 83 11.59 10.10 7.60
C VAL A 83 12.90 9.43 7.98
N TYR A 84 13.00 8.90 9.20
CA TYR A 84 14.19 8.18 9.67
C TYR A 84 14.48 6.92 8.84
N SER A 85 13.44 6.16 8.48
CA SER A 85 13.61 4.94 7.68
C SER A 85 14.03 5.25 6.25
N ILE A 86 13.56 6.36 5.66
CA ILE A 86 14.03 6.84 4.35
C ILE A 86 15.51 7.25 4.43
N TRP A 87 15.90 7.96 5.49
CA TRP A 87 17.29 8.36 5.70
C TRP A 87 18.24 7.16 5.89
N LYS A 88 17.76 6.11 6.57
CA LYS A 88 18.49 4.86 6.82
C LYS A 88 18.08 3.71 5.89
N ARG A 89 17.57 4.01 4.70
CA ARG A 89 17.01 3.01 3.79
C ARG A 89 18.00 1.90 3.43
N ASP A 90 19.28 2.24 3.25
CA ASP A 90 20.29 1.29 2.80
C ASP A 90 20.63 0.25 3.88
N GLU A 91 20.54 0.63 5.15
CA GLU A 91 20.71 -0.28 6.30
C GLU A 91 19.46 -1.15 6.53
N LEU A 92 18.28 -0.67 6.13
CA LEU A 92 16.99 -1.33 6.35
C LEU A 92 16.47 -2.11 5.14
N ARG A 93 17.28 -2.21 4.07
CA ARG A 93 16.91 -2.85 2.80
C ARG A 93 16.44 -4.29 2.97
N ASP A 94 15.41 -4.63 2.22
CA ASP A 94 15.00 -6.01 1.98
C ASP A 94 15.61 -6.48 0.65
N LEU A 95 16.48 -7.47 0.73
CA LEU A 95 17.16 -8.05 -0.44
C LEU A 95 16.50 -9.34 -0.93
N THR A 96 15.66 -9.98 -0.09
CA THR A 96 15.08 -11.29 -0.40
C THR A 96 13.68 -11.17 -0.97
N GLY A 97 12.96 -10.10 -0.65
CA GLY A 97 11.54 -9.99 -1.01
C GLY A 97 10.58 -10.50 0.07
N ASP A 98 11.11 -11.18 1.10
CA ASP A 98 10.38 -11.73 2.26
C ASP A 98 11.09 -11.35 3.58
N PRO A 99 10.85 -10.13 4.10
CA PRO A 99 11.50 -9.66 5.32
C PRO A 99 10.83 -10.18 6.60
N TRP A 100 9.71 -10.89 6.49
CA TRP A 100 8.85 -11.30 7.60
C TRP A 100 8.71 -12.82 7.75
N ASP A 101 9.34 -13.60 6.88
CA ASP A 101 9.06 -15.03 6.73
C ASP A 101 7.55 -15.28 6.53
N ALA A 102 6.97 -14.57 5.55
CA ALA A 102 5.53 -14.53 5.32
C ALA A 102 5.02 -15.73 4.48
N ARG A 103 3.70 -15.84 4.34
CA ARG A 103 3.04 -17.07 3.81
C ARG A 103 2.46 -16.95 2.42
N THR A 104 2.16 -15.73 2.01
CA THR A 104 1.36 -15.40 0.83
C THR A 104 2.25 -14.97 -0.34
N LEU A 105 1.70 -15.02 -1.57
CA LEU A 105 2.46 -14.90 -2.81
C LEU A 105 3.11 -13.53 -3.02
N GLU A 106 2.61 -12.45 -2.42
CA GLU A 106 3.24 -11.14 -2.56
C GLU A 106 4.68 -11.14 -2.05
N TRP A 107 5.01 -12.03 -1.11
CA TRP A 107 6.35 -12.20 -0.53
C TRP A 107 7.26 -13.14 -1.33
N ALA A 108 6.73 -13.79 -2.38
CA ALA A 108 7.51 -14.57 -3.32
C ALA A 108 8.23 -13.71 -4.38
N THR A 109 7.83 -12.44 -4.51
CA THR A 109 8.41 -11.48 -5.45
C THR A 109 9.50 -10.64 -4.81
N SER A 110 10.30 -9.93 -5.62
CA SER A 110 11.26 -8.94 -5.11
C SER A 110 10.59 -7.81 -4.32
N SER A 111 11.40 -7.04 -3.59
CA SER A 111 10.97 -5.83 -2.88
C SER A 111 11.79 -4.63 -3.38
N PRO A 112 11.22 -3.70 -4.16
CA PRO A 112 9.87 -3.70 -4.72
C PRO A 112 9.66 -4.77 -5.82
N PRO A 113 8.41 -5.18 -6.11
CA PRO A 113 8.12 -6.12 -7.18
C PRO A 113 8.40 -5.50 -8.56
N PRO A 114 8.73 -6.32 -9.58
CA PRO A 114 8.82 -5.83 -10.94
C PRO A 114 7.43 -5.36 -11.42
N PHE A 115 7.41 -4.51 -12.44
CA PHE A 115 6.16 -3.90 -12.95
C PHE A 115 5.16 -4.92 -13.54
N TYR A 116 5.62 -6.13 -13.86
CA TYR A 116 4.79 -7.27 -14.30
C TYR A 116 4.41 -8.24 -13.16
N ASN A 117 4.82 -7.97 -11.91
CA ASN A 117 4.67 -8.80 -10.71
C ASN A 117 5.38 -10.17 -10.77
N PHE A 118 4.90 -11.11 -11.58
CA PHE A 118 5.44 -12.46 -11.71
C PHE A 118 5.84 -12.74 -13.15
N ALA A 119 7.08 -13.15 -13.38
CA ALA A 119 7.55 -13.55 -14.72
C ALA A 119 6.88 -14.84 -15.21
N VAL A 120 6.54 -15.75 -14.28
CA VAL A 120 5.81 -16.99 -14.54
C VAL A 120 4.66 -17.08 -13.55
N VAL A 121 3.45 -17.32 -14.04
CA VAL A 121 2.25 -17.41 -13.20
C VAL A 121 2.42 -18.55 -12.18
N PRO A 122 2.32 -18.26 -10.87
CA PRO A 122 2.50 -19.28 -9.84
C PRO A 122 1.35 -20.29 -9.86
N LYS A 123 1.67 -21.57 -9.70
CA LYS A 123 0.67 -22.64 -9.54
C LYS A 123 0.26 -22.72 -8.07
N VAL A 124 -1.01 -22.43 -7.80
CA VAL A 124 -1.56 -22.42 -6.43
C VAL A 124 -2.21 -23.76 -6.13
N GLY A 125 -1.66 -24.49 -5.16
CA GLY A 125 -2.26 -25.74 -4.66
C GLY A 125 -3.03 -25.57 -3.33
N ASN A 126 -2.64 -24.59 -2.52
CA ASN A 126 -3.13 -24.38 -1.16
C ASN A 126 -3.34 -22.89 -0.87
N HIS A 127 -4.06 -22.56 0.21
CA HIS A 127 -4.27 -21.16 0.64
C HIS A 127 -2.95 -20.42 0.91
N ASP A 128 -2.00 -21.05 1.59
CA ASP A 128 -0.68 -20.51 1.89
C ASP A 128 0.37 -21.02 0.87
N ALA A 129 0.17 -20.71 -0.41
CA ALA A 129 0.96 -21.26 -1.52
C ALA A 129 2.47 -21.01 -1.40
N PHE A 130 2.88 -19.82 -0.93
CA PHE A 130 4.30 -19.50 -0.77
C PHE A 130 4.91 -20.20 0.46
N TRP A 131 4.14 -20.38 1.53
CA TRP A 131 4.59 -21.16 2.69
C TRP A 131 4.85 -22.63 2.32
N ASP A 132 3.92 -23.25 1.60
CA ASP A 132 4.05 -24.63 1.12
C ASP A 132 5.26 -24.78 0.17
N ALA A 133 5.46 -23.80 -0.72
CA ALA A 133 6.64 -23.75 -1.58
C ALA A 133 7.96 -23.67 -0.78
N LYS A 134 7.98 -22.94 0.35
CA LYS A 134 9.15 -22.86 1.23
C LYS A 134 9.43 -24.20 1.91
N GLN A 135 8.40 -24.86 2.44
CA GLN A 135 8.53 -26.16 3.12
C GLN A 135 8.96 -27.28 2.16
N THR A 136 8.44 -27.27 0.94
CA THR A 136 8.82 -28.24 -0.11
C THR A 136 10.15 -27.92 -0.80
N GLY A 137 10.76 -26.76 -0.51
CA GLY A 137 12.00 -26.30 -1.12
C GLY A 137 11.87 -25.86 -2.58
N THR A 138 10.65 -25.54 -3.03
CA THR A 138 10.31 -25.12 -4.39
C THR A 138 10.10 -23.60 -4.54
N ALA A 139 10.16 -22.84 -3.44
CA ALA A 139 9.89 -21.39 -3.43
C ALA A 139 10.82 -20.56 -4.32
N TYR A 140 12.11 -20.88 -4.37
CA TYR A 140 13.13 -20.07 -5.05
C TYR A 140 13.79 -20.83 -6.20
N VAL A 141 12.97 -21.36 -7.11
CA VAL A 141 13.44 -22.09 -8.30
C VAL A 141 13.44 -21.15 -9.50
N GLN A 142 14.63 -20.89 -10.04
CA GLN A 142 14.79 -20.05 -11.23
C GLN A 142 14.22 -20.76 -12.48
N PRO A 143 13.28 -20.14 -13.22
CA PRO A 143 12.79 -20.66 -14.49
C PRO A 143 13.90 -20.81 -15.52
N LYS A 144 13.78 -21.80 -16.42
CA LYS A 144 14.78 -22.04 -17.49
C LYS A 144 14.65 -21.07 -18.66
N SER A 145 13.44 -20.62 -18.93
CA SER A 145 13.11 -19.75 -20.05
C SER A 145 12.02 -18.77 -19.62
N TYR A 146 12.07 -17.57 -20.19
CA TYR A 146 11.06 -16.53 -20.00
C TYR A 146 10.36 -16.28 -21.33
N GLU A 147 9.10 -15.91 -21.25
CA GLU A 147 8.27 -15.54 -22.39
C GLU A 147 8.04 -14.02 -22.39
N PRO A 148 7.79 -13.40 -23.55
CA PRO A 148 7.39 -12.00 -23.60
C PRO A 148 6.08 -11.77 -22.83
N ILE A 149 6.03 -10.71 -22.01
CA ILE A 149 4.86 -10.39 -21.18
C ILE A 149 4.09 -9.23 -21.80
N HIS A 150 2.79 -9.40 -22.01
CA HIS A 150 1.88 -8.34 -22.46
C HIS A 150 1.57 -7.38 -21.30
N MET A 151 1.75 -6.08 -21.51
CA MET A 151 1.55 -5.05 -20.50
C MET A 151 0.79 -3.84 -21.08
N PRO A 152 -0.07 -3.18 -20.28
CA PRO A 152 -0.75 -1.97 -20.71
C PRO A 152 0.17 -0.74 -20.65
N HIS A 153 -0.04 0.21 -21.57
CA HIS A 153 0.55 1.54 -21.52
C HIS A 153 -0.12 2.43 -20.48
N ASN A 154 0.66 3.40 -19.97
CA ASN A 154 0.11 4.48 -19.16
C ASN A 154 -0.80 5.37 -19.99
N THR A 155 -1.91 5.82 -19.40
CA THR A 155 -2.83 6.77 -20.03
C THR A 155 -3.11 7.96 -19.13
N TYR A 156 -3.10 9.16 -19.70
CA TYR A 156 -3.49 10.39 -19.01
C TYR A 156 -5.00 10.62 -19.03
N SER A 157 -5.79 9.78 -19.72
CA SER A 157 -7.22 9.99 -19.92
C SER A 157 -7.99 10.06 -18.60
N GLY A 158 -7.67 9.17 -17.65
CA GLY A 158 -8.29 9.18 -16.32
C GLY A 158 -8.00 10.47 -15.53
N PHE A 159 -6.78 11.00 -15.63
CA PHE A 159 -6.41 12.25 -14.98
C PHE A 159 -7.19 13.45 -15.54
N LEU A 160 -7.31 13.54 -16.87
CA LEU A 160 -8.10 14.61 -17.52
C LEU A 160 -9.58 14.52 -17.16
N ILE A 161 -10.18 13.33 -17.22
CA ILE A 161 -11.56 13.10 -16.80
C ILE A 161 -11.74 13.51 -15.34
N GLY A 162 -10.77 13.22 -14.47
CA GLY A 162 -10.78 13.65 -13.07
C GLY A 162 -10.83 15.17 -12.90
N ILE A 163 -9.99 15.91 -13.62
CA ILE A 163 -9.98 17.39 -13.60
C ILE A 163 -11.32 17.95 -14.10
N VAL A 164 -11.83 17.43 -15.22
CA VAL A 164 -13.10 17.89 -15.79
C VAL A 164 -14.27 17.56 -14.86
N SER A 165 -14.25 16.39 -14.21
CA SER A 165 -15.23 15.99 -13.20
C SER A 165 -15.20 16.93 -11.98
N ALA A 166 -14.02 17.36 -11.54
CA ALA A 166 -13.89 18.38 -10.50
C ALA A 166 -14.51 19.72 -10.93
N GLY A 167 -14.29 20.14 -12.18
CA GLY A 167 -14.94 21.32 -12.77
C GLY A 167 -16.47 21.21 -12.84
N LEU A 168 -16.98 20.04 -13.23
CA LEU A 168 -18.42 19.74 -13.20
C LEU A 168 -18.98 19.85 -11.78
N GLY A 169 -18.33 19.22 -10.80
CA GLY A 169 -18.71 19.30 -9.39
C GLY A 169 -18.72 20.73 -8.87
N PHE A 170 -17.68 21.51 -9.16
CA PHE A 170 -17.61 22.93 -8.83
C PHE A 170 -18.77 23.72 -9.47
N GLY A 171 -19.11 23.46 -10.74
CA GLY A 171 -20.22 24.12 -11.42
C GLY A 171 -21.57 23.80 -10.82
N LEU A 172 -21.82 22.56 -10.42
CA LEU A 172 -23.06 22.16 -9.75
C LEU A 172 -23.20 22.80 -8.37
N VAL A 173 -22.12 22.80 -7.56
CA VAL A 173 -22.10 23.39 -6.21
C VAL A 173 -22.39 24.89 -6.25
N TRP A 174 -21.81 25.62 -7.20
CA TRP A 174 -21.95 27.08 -7.32
C TRP A 174 -23.05 27.51 -8.30
N HIS A 175 -23.86 26.58 -8.79
CA HIS A 175 -24.96 26.82 -9.73
C HIS A 175 -24.53 27.54 -11.03
N ILE A 176 -23.30 27.28 -11.48
CA ILE A 176 -22.72 27.80 -12.71
C ILE A 176 -23.07 26.82 -13.84
N TRP A 177 -24.33 26.89 -14.31
CA TRP A 177 -24.91 25.88 -15.19
C TRP A 177 -24.21 25.72 -16.54
N TRP A 178 -23.69 26.80 -17.13
CA TRP A 178 -22.94 26.73 -18.39
C TRP A 178 -21.65 25.92 -18.23
N MET A 179 -20.98 26.05 -17.09
CA MET A 179 -19.75 25.32 -16.78
C MET A 179 -20.06 23.87 -16.46
N ALA A 180 -21.14 23.60 -15.71
CA ALA A 180 -21.59 22.23 -15.46
C ALA A 180 -21.98 21.52 -16.76
N GLY A 181 -22.77 22.16 -17.63
CA GLY A 181 -23.11 21.62 -18.95
C GLY A 181 -21.88 21.41 -19.83
N GLY A 182 -20.98 22.40 -19.90
CA GLY A 182 -19.74 22.32 -20.68
C GLY A 182 -18.81 21.20 -20.19
N ALA A 183 -18.59 21.10 -18.88
CA ALA A 183 -17.76 20.06 -18.29
C ALA A 183 -18.34 18.65 -18.51
N LEU A 184 -19.68 18.49 -18.42
CA LEU A 184 -20.34 17.22 -18.72
C LEU A 184 -20.11 16.80 -20.18
N LEU A 185 -20.29 17.73 -21.13
CA LEU A 185 -20.06 17.47 -22.55
C LEU A 185 -18.59 17.11 -22.84
N VAL A 186 -17.64 17.86 -22.26
CA VAL A 186 -16.21 17.57 -22.39
C VAL A 186 -15.87 16.21 -21.80
N MET A 187 -16.42 15.86 -20.65
CA MET A 187 -16.19 14.56 -20.00
C MET A 187 -16.68 13.40 -20.88
N ILE A 188 -17.89 13.52 -21.45
CA ILE A 188 -18.43 12.54 -22.40
C ILE A 188 -17.54 12.47 -23.64
N GLY A 189 -17.13 13.61 -24.19
CA GLY A 189 -16.25 13.69 -25.35
C GLY A 189 -14.89 13.03 -25.12
N LEU A 190 -14.26 13.26 -23.96
CA LEU A 190 -13.01 12.59 -23.57
C LEU A 190 -13.19 11.08 -23.41
N GLY A 191 -14.32 10.65 -22.83
CA GLY A 191 -14.66 9.22 -22.72
C GLY A 191 -14.77 8.56 -24.08
N ILE A 192 -15.49 9.18 -25.01
CA ILE A 192 -15.61 8.71 -26.40
C ILE A 192 -14.24 8.72 -27.08
N ALA A 193 -13.48 9.82 -27.01
CA ALA A 193 -12.16 9.88 -27.63
C ALA A 193 -11.20 8.80 -27.11
N HIS A 194 -11.28 8.46 -25.82
CA HIS A 194 -10.51 7.39 -25.23
C HIS A 194 -10.86 6.00 -25.80
N THR A 195 -12.13 5.76 -26.18
CA THR A 195 -12.52 4.46 -26.77
C THR A 195 -11.86 4.21 -28.13
N PHE A 196 -11.53 5.27 -28.88
CA PHE A 196 -10.84 5.17 -30.17
C PHE A 196 -9.31 5.00 -30.07
N ASN A 197 -8.73 5.02 -28.86
CA ASN A 197 -7.31 4.73 -28.72
C ASN A 197 -7.05 3.22 -28.83
N GLU A 198 -6.45 2.77 -29.93
CA GLU A 198 -6.10 1.37 -30.19
C GLU A 198 -4.69 0.99 -29.68
N ASN A 199 -3.80 1.97 -29.48
CA ASN A 199 -2.43 1.72 -29.01
C ASN A 199 -2.38 1.71 -27.48
N ARG A 200 -2.83 0.61 -26.87
CA ARG A 200 -2.99 0.47 -25.41
C ARG A 200 -2.00 -0.48 -24.76
N ASP A 201 -1.29 -1.29 -25.55
CA ASP A 201 -0.53 -2.41 -25.01
C ASP A 201 0.82 -2.53 -25.71
N TYR A 202 1.78 -3.10 -24.99
CA TYR A 202 3.10 -3.43 -25.50
C TYR A 202 3.55 -4.79 -24.92
N TYR A 203 4.59 -5.36 -25.52
CA TYR A 203 5.23 -6.56 -25.00
C TYR A 203 6.58 -6.23 -24.40
N VAL A 204 6.82 -6.74 -23.20
CA VAL A 204 8.12 -6.73 -22.53
C VAL A 204 8.94 -7.89 -23.10
N PRO A 205 10.12 -7.66 -23.69
CA PRO A 205 10.94 -8.74 -24.24
C PRO A 205 11.39 -9.73 -23.16
N ALA A 206 11.47 -11.02 -23.52
CA ALA A 206 11.94 -12.07 -22.61
C ALA A 206 13.36 -11.83 -22.06
N GLU A 207 14.20 -11.12 -22.83
CA GLU A 207 15.56 -10.73 -22.44
C GLU A 207 15.56 -9.74 -21.27
N GLU A 208 14.63 -8.77 -21.28
CA GLU A 208 14.46 -7.79 -20.21
C GLU A 208 13.93 -8.45 -18.93
N VAL A 209 12.91 -9.30 -19.07
CA VAL A 209 12.38 -10.11 -17.95
C VAL A 209 13.49 -10.93 -17.33
N LYS A 210 14.29 -11.62 -18.15
CA LYS A 210 15.43 -12.42 -17.67
C LYS A 210 16.44 -11.59 -16.89
N ALA A 211 16.82 -10.41 -17.39
CA ALA A 211 17.79 -9.55 -16.72
C ALA A 211 17.31 -9.10 -15.32
N ILE A 212 16.02 -8.76 -15.19
CA ILE A 212 15.41 -8.36 -13.92
C ILE A 212 15.36 -9.53 -12.93
N GLU A 213 14.88 -10.70 -13.38
CA GLU A 213 14.79 -11.89 -12.54
C GLU A 213 16.19 -12.40 -12.12
N ASP A 214 17.17 -12.40 -13.03
CA ASP A 214 18.54 -12.84 -12.73
C ASP A 214 19.19 -11.97 -11.64
N ALA A 215 18.91 -10.66 -11.63
CA ALA A 215 19.36 -9.75 -10.58
C ALA A 215 18.72 -10.07 -9.21
N HIS A 216 17.42 -10.40 -9.20
CA HIS A 216 16.73 -10.82 -7.97
C HIS A 216 17.26 -12.16 -7.46
N PHE A 217 17.41 -13.16 -8.33
CA PHE A 217 17.97 -14.47 -7.96
C PHE A 217 19.43 -14.37 -7.49
N ALA A 218 20.22 -13.40 -7.98
CA ALA A 218 21.55 -13.14 -7.44
C ALA A 218 21.49 -12.72 -5.96
N ASN A 219 20.55 -11.84 -5.59
CA ASN A 219 20.34 -11.43 -4.19
C ASN A 219 19.86 -12.63 -3.34
N LEU A 220 18.95 -13.45 -3.85
CA LEU A 220 18.49 -14.67 -3.16
C LEU A 220 19.61 -15.69 -2.95
N LYS A 221 20.52 -15.85 -3.92
CA LYS A 221 21.70 -16.72 -3.79
C LYS A 221 22.67 -16.17 -2.74
N ALA A 222 22.90 -14.86 -2.73
CA ALA A 222 23.72 -14.20 -1.71
C ALA A 222 23.13 -14.35 -0.30
N ALA A 223 21.81 -14.40 -0.18
CA ALA A 223 21.09 -14.68 1.06
C ALA A 223 21.00 -16.18 1.43
N GLY A 224 21.49 -17.09 0.58
CA GLY A 224 21.45 -18.53 0.81
C GLY A 224 20.08 -19.20 0.59
N LEU A 225 19.14 -18.52 -0.05
CA LEU A 225 17.76 -18.99 -0.25
C LEU A 225 17.53 -19.71 -1.58
N ALA A 226 18.24 -19.32 -2.65
CA ALA A 226 18.04 -19.87 -3.99
C ALA A 226 19.00 -21.03 -4.32
N LYS A 227 18.46 -22.10 -4.93
CA LYS A 227 19.22 -23.24 -5.48
C LYS A 227 19.18 -23.20 -7.01
N ALA A 228 20.28 -23.58 -7.67
CA ALA A 228 20.27 -23.84 -9.10
C ALA A 228 19.35 -25.03 -9.42
N GLY A 229 18.47 -24.88 -10.41
CA GLY A 229 17.29 -25.71 -10.62
C GLY A 229 17.51 -27.23 -10.57
N GLN A 230 16.74 -27.90 -9.71
CA GLN A 230 16.45 -29.33 -9.83
C GLN A 230 15.12 -29.51 -10.57
N PRO A 231 14.97 -30.57 -11.39
CA PRO A 231 13.78 -30.77 -12.22
C PRO A 231 12.53 -30.86 -11.34
N VAL A 232 11.51 -30.07 -11.69
CA VAL A 232 10.13 -30.34 -11.27
C VAL A 232 9.81 -31.75 -11.71
N LYS A 233 9.76 -32.71 -10.77
CA LYS A 233 9.18 -34.01 -11.06
C LYS A 233 7.74 -33.75 -11.49
N ALA A 234 7.42 -34.04 -12.74
CA ALA A 234 6.05 -34.13 -13.19
C ALA A 234 5.39 -35.24 -12.36
N GLY A 235 4.69 -34.84 -11.30
CA GLY A 235 3.79 -35.71 -10.56
C GLY A 235 2.60 -36.04 -11.47
N LYS A 236 2.33 -37.34 -11.60
CA LYS A 236 1.17 -37.90 -12.30
C LYS A 236 -0.15 -37.37 -11.73
#